data_AF-A0A2V8I9F0-F1
#
_entry.id   AF-A0A2V8I9F0-F1
#
_cell.length_a   1.000
_cell.length_b   1.000
_cell.length_c   1.000
_cell.angle_alpha   90.00
_cell.angle_beta   90.00
_cell.angle_gamma   90.00
#
_symmetry.space_group_name_H-M   'P 1'
#
loop_
_entity.id
_entity.type
_entity.pdbx_description
1 polymer ?
#
loop_
_entity_poly.entity_id
_entity_poly.type
_entity_poly.pdbx_seq_one_letter_code
_entity_poly.pdbx_strand_id
1 'polypeptide(L)'
;EFAERGPISRRLLIGRLKKTVEEACQTISRFPAEALSREFDIQGYRASGLVAIAHVYEHFAYHTGQIIYLAKLKRGNDLGFTRLPAAKPARPAAAQRP
;
A
#
# COMPACT_ATOMS: atom_id res chain seq x y z
N GLU A 1 -4.71 10.14 14.07
CA GLU A 1 -5.57 9.35 13.16
C GLU A 1 -7.05 9.65 13.41
N PHE A 2 -7.89 9.46 12.38
CA PHE A 2 -9.37 9.57 12.32
C PHE A 2 -10.06 10.73 13.06
N ALA A 3 -10.58 11.71 12.31
CA ALA A 3 -11.41 12.81 12.83
C ALA A 3 -12.87 12.79 12.30
N GLU A 4 -13.25 11.76 11.53
CA GLU A 4 -14.60 11.63 10.96
C GLU A 4 -15.62 11.38 12.08
N ARG A 5 -16.71 12.17 12.10
CA ARG A 5 -17.64 12.24 13.25
C ARG A 5 -19.03 11.69 12.97
N GLY A 6 -19.27 11.14 11.77
CA GLY A 6 -20.59 10.66 11.40
C GLY A 6 -20.59 9.56 10.34
N PRO A 7 -21.78 9.03 10.01
CA PRO A 7 -21.90 8.02 8.97
C PRO A 7 -21.67 8.66 7.60
N ILE A 8 -20.52 8.34 6.99
CA ILE A 8 -20.21 8.65 5.60
C ILE A 8 -20.81 7.58 4.68
N SER A 9 -21.44 7.98 3.59
CA SER A 9 -21.95 7.00 2.63
C SER A 9 -20.81 6.18 2.02
N ARG A 10 -21.04 4.87 1.77
CA ARG A 10 -20.03 3.99 1.18
C ARG A 10 -19.45 4.54 -0.13
N ARG A 11 -20.31 5.10 -0.99
CA ARG A 11 -19.90 5.69 -2.28
C ARG A 11 -18.95 6.86 -2.05
N LEU A 12 -19.28 7.77 -1.13
CA LEU A 12 -18.45 8.94 -0.83
C LEU A 12 -17.12 8.52 -0.19
N LEU A 13 -17.14 7.57 0.75
CA LEU A 13 -15.93 7.07 1.40
C LEU A 13 -14.95 6.45 0.40
N ILE A 14 -15.44 5.57 -0.48
CA ILE A 14 -14.60 4.95 -1.52
C ILE A 14 -14.07 6.01 -2.48
N GLY A 15 -14.91 7.00 -2.86
CA GLY A 15 -14.48 8.11 -3.71
C GLY A 15 -13.35 8.94 -3.08
N ARG A 16 -13.51 9.32 -1.81
CA ARG A 16 -12.47 10.06 -1.06
C ARG A 16 -11.18 9.26 -0.94
N LEU A 17 -11.27 7.97 -0.57
CA LEU A 17 -10.09 7.11 -0.46
C LEU A 17 -9.32 7.01 -1.78
N LYS A 18 -10.02 6.75 -2.90
CA LYS A 18 -9.39 6.68 -4.23
C LYS A 18 -8.70 7.98 -4.60
N LYS A 19 -9.38 9.11 -4.42
CA LYS A 19 -8.84 10.44 -4.70
C LYS A 19 -7.58 10.71 -3.87
N THR A 20 -7.62 10.45 -2.56
CA THR A 20 -6.47 10.65 -1.67
C THR A 20 -5.27 9.79 -2.05
N VAL A 21 -5.50 8.51 -2.41
CA VAL A 21 -4.42 7.62 -2.87
C VAL A 21 -3.82 8.13 -4.19
N GLU A 22 -4.65 8.56 -5.13
CA GLU A 22 -4.19 9.11 -6.41
C GLU A 22 -3.35 10.39 -6.21
N GLU A 23 -3.81 11.31 -5.37
CA GLU A 23 -3.07 12.54 -5.01
C GLU A 23 -1.72 12.21 -4.34
N ALA A 24 -1.70 11.23 -3.44
CA ALA A 24 -0.46 10.77 -2.79
C ALA A 24 0.51 10.18 -3.81
N CYS A 25 0.04 9.29 -4.71
CA CYS A 25 0.87 8.71 -5.77
C CYS A 25 1.44 9.78 -6.71
N GLN A 26 0.63 10.75 -7.12
CA GLN A 26 1.09 11.87 -7.97
C GLN A 26 2.12 12.74 -7.25
N THR A 27 1.93 12.99 -5.96
CA THR A 27 2.86 13.77 -5.12
C THR A 27 4.20 13.05 -5.01
N ILE A 28 4.19 11.75 -4.69
CA ILE A 28 5.42 10.94 -4.59
C ILE A 28 6.13 10.86 -5.94
N SER A 29 5.39 10.69 -7.04
CA SER A 29 5.98 10.58 -8.39
C SER A 29 6.69 11.86 -8.86
N ARG A 30 6.28 13.02 -8.32
CA ARG A 30 6.89 14.32 -8.62
C ARG A 30 7.96 14.71 -7.59
N PHE A 31 8.19 13.88 -6.58
CA PHE A 31 9.16 14.18 -5.53
C PHE A 31 10.59 14.09 -6.10
N PRO A 32 11.44 15.13 -5.93
CA PRO A 32 12.77 15.14 -6.52
C PRO A 32 13.64 13.98 -6.00
N ALA A 33 14.38 13.33 -6.90
CA ALA A 33 15.19 12.16 -6.54
C ALA A 33 16.29 12.53 -5.53
N GLU A 34 16.91 13.69 -5.70
CA GLU A 34 17.91 14.25 -4.80
C GLU A 34 17.34 14.58 -3.41
N ALA A 35 16.04 14.83 -3.32
CA ALA A 35 15.36 15.08 -2.05
C ALA A 35 15.08 13.80 -1.25
N LEU A 36 15.18 12.61 -1.88
CA LEU A 36 14.98 11.34 -1.17
C LEU A 36 16.03 11.11 -0.07
N SER A 37 17.28 11.50 -0.31
CA SER A 37 18.38 11.39 0.66
C SER A 37 18.53 12.61 1.56
N ARG A 38 17.79 13.69 1.31
CA ARG A 38 17.82 14.91 2.13
C ARG A 38 17.08 14.65 3.44
N GLU A 39 17.66 15.13 4.55
CA GLU A 39 17.04 15.13 5.87
C GLU A 39 16.03 16.27 6.03
N PHE A 40 14.91 15.95 6.69
CA PHE A 40 13.83 16.87 7.04
C PHE A 40 13.51 16.75 8.53
N ASP A 41 13.18 17.88 9.16
CA ASP A 41 12.58 17.90 10.48
C ASP A 41 11.05 17.84 10.33
N ILE A 42 10.46 16.71 10.70
CA ILE A 42 9.04 16.40 10.54
C ILE A 42 8.46 16.10 11.92
N GLN A 43 7.61 16.99 12.43
CA GLN A 43 6.96 16.82 13.75
C GLN A 43 7.95 16.56 14.91
N GLY A 44 9.16 17.12 14.84
CA GLY A 44 10.22 16.93 15.83
C GLY A 44 11.09 15.69 15.59
N TYR A 45 10.87 14.93 14.53
CA TYR A 45 11.69 13.81 14.11
C TYR A 45 12.53 14.17 12.90
N ARG A 46 13.79 13.74 12.90
CA ARG A 46 14.68 13.89 11.76
C ARG A 46 14.60 12.64 10.88
N ALA A 47 14.19 12.81 9.63
CA ALA A 47 14.05 11.71 8.68
C ALA A 47 14.39 12.17 7.26
N SER A 48 14.98 11.27 6.48
CA SER A 48 15.16 11.49 5.05
C SER A 48 13.83 11.46 4.30
N GLY A 49 13.77 12.07 3.11
CA GLY A 49 12.58 12.02 2.25
C GLY A 49 12.11 10.58 1.98
N LEU A 50 13.05 9.66 1.75
CA LEU A 50 12.75 8.24 1.57
C LEU A 50 12.13 7.62 2.82
N VAL A 51 12.70 7.86 4.00
CA VAL A 51 12.18 7.35 5.28
C VAL A 51 10.77 7.88 5.54
N ALA A 52 10.53 9.16 5.29
CA ALA A 52 9.22 9.77 5.45
C ALA A 52 8.17 9.13 4.53
N ILE A 53 8.48 8.93 3.24
CA ILE A 53 7.59 8.29 2.27
C ILE A 53 7.34 6.82 2.66
N ALA A 54 8.38 6.08 3.02
CA ALA A 54 8.28 4.68 3.44
C ALA A 54 7.38 4.53 4.67
N HIS A 55 7.52 5.42 5.66
CA HIS A 55 6.70 5.38 6.87
C HIS A 55 5.22 5.63 6.56
N VAL A 56 4.88 6.59 5.69
CA VAL A 56 3.49 6.82 5.27
C VAL A 56 2.91 5.61 4.52
N TYR A 57 3.70 4.99 3.64
CA TYR A 57 3.31 3.78 2.92
C TYR A 57 3.05 2.60 3.87
N GLU A 58 3.96 2.37 4.82
CA GLU A 58 3.83 1.31 5.83
C GLU A 58 2.59 1.52 6.71
N HIS A 59 2.39 2.76 7.16
CA HIS A 59 1.22 3.14 7.95
C HIS A 59 -0.10 2.90 7.19
N PHE A 60 -0.16 3.24 5.91
CA PHE A 60 -1.32 2.95 5.06
C PHE A 60 -1.53 1.44 4.85
N ALA A 61 -0.46 0.67 4.65
CA ALA A 61 -0.53 -0.78 4.53
C ALA A 61 -1.03 -1.44 5.83
N TYR A 62 -0.58 -0.95 6.98
CA TYR A 62 -1.04 -1.40 8.30
C TYR A 62 -2.56 -1.23 8.47
N HIS A 63 -3.10 -0.05 8.19
CA HIS A 63 -4.56 0.17 8.24
C HIS A 63 -5.33 -0.65 7.20
N THR A 64 -4.75 -0.85 6.02
CA THR A 64 -5.33 -1.75 5.01
C THR A 64 -5.43 -3.18 5.56
N GLY A 65 -4.42 -3.64 6.30
CA GLY A 65 -4.44 -4.91 7.03
C GLY A 65 -5.58 -5.00 8.06
N GLN A 66 -5.81 -3.94 8.84
CA GLN A 66 -6.93 -3.88 9.78
C GLN A 66 -8.30 -3.97 9.08
N ILE A 67 -8.47 -3.28 7.94
CA ILE A 67 -9.70 -3.35 7.13
C ILE A 67 -9.91 -4.77 6.58
N ILE A 68 -8.85 -5.41 6.07
CA ILE A 68 -8.89 -6.79 5.57
C ILE A 68 -9.28 -7.75 6.70
N TYR A 69 -8.70 -7.60 7.88
CA TYR A 69 -9.03 -8.42 9.04
C TYR A 69 -10.50 -8.30 9.43
N LEU A 70 -11.02 -7.07 9.55
CA LEU A 70 -12.44 -6.83 9.85
C LEU A 70 -13.37 -7.41 8.76
N ALA A 71 -13.00 -7.26 7.48
CA ALA A 71 -13.76 -7.84 6.38
C ALA A 71 -13.80 -9.38 6.44
N LYS A 72 -12.68 -10.03 6.77
CA LYS A 72 -12.61 -11.49 6.98
C LYS A 72 -13.51 -11.93 8.13
N LEU A 73 -13.41 -11.27 9.28
CA LEU A 73 -14.25 -11.57 10.44
C LEU A 73 -15.74 -11.44 10.14
N LYS A 74 -16.14 -10.44 9.34
CA LYS A 74 -17.55 -10.20 9.00
C LYS A 74 -18.09 -11.13 7.92
N ARG A 75 -17.26 -11.57 6.97
CA ARG A 75 -17.70 -12.42 5.85
C ARG A 75 -17.51 -13.91 6.09
N GLY A 76 -16.61 -14.30 7.00
CA GLY A 76 -16.32 -15.71 7.28
C GLY A 76 -15.67 -16.47 6.12
N ASN A 77 -15.05 -15.77 5.16
CA ASN A 77 -14.42 -16.39 4.00
C ASN A 77 -13.07 -15.75 3.65
N ASP A 78 -12.28 -16.48 2.85
CA ASP A 78 -11.04 -15.95 2.30
C ASP A 78 -11.34 -14.87 1.24
N LEU A 79 -10.63 -13.75 1.33
CA LEU A 79 -10.72 -12.63 0.39
C LEU A 79 -9.78 -12.81 -0.82
N GLY A 80 -8.89 -13.82 -0.79
CA GLY A 80 -8.05 -14.18 -1.93
C GLY A 80 -6.84 -13.27 -2.18
N PHE A 81 -6.46 -12.41 -1.21
CA PHE A 81 -5.37 -11.44 -1.38
C PHE A 81 -3.95 -12.02 -1.30
N THR A 82 -3.76 -13.22 -0.72
CA THR A 82 -2.43 -13.77 -0.40
C THR A 82 -2.03 -14.96 -1.28
N ARG A 83 -2.68 -15.14 -2.43
CA ARG A 83 -2.27 -16.19 -3.37
C ARG A 83 -1.10 -15.68 -4.21
N LEU A 84 0.07 -16.29 -4.01
CA LEU A 84 1.19 -16.12 -4.92
C LEU A 84 0.82 -16.73 -6.29
N PRO A 85 1.31 -16.16 -7.42
CA PRO A 85 1.15 -16.79 -8.71
C PRO A 85 1.69 -18.22 -8.66
N ALA A 86 0.99 -19.16 -9.30
CA ALA A 86 1.49 -20.53 -9.42
C ALA A 86 2.85 -20.51 -10.11
N ALA A 87 3.81 -21.27 -9.57
CA ALA A 87 5.11 -21.43 -10.21
C ALA A 87 4.91 -21.98 -11.63
N LYS A 88 5.51 -21.32 -12.62
CA LYS A 88 5.47 -21.79 -14.01
C LYS A 88 6.18 -23.16 -14.06
N PRO A 89 5.58 -24.21 -14.65
CA PRO A 89 6.23 -25.51 -14.73
C PRO A 89 7.57 -25.37 -15.46
N ALA A 90 8.61 -26.01 -14.92
CA ALA A 90 9.94 -25.99 -15.52
C ALA A 90 9.87 -26.53 -16.95
N ARG A 91 10.50 -25.82 -17.90
CA ARG A 91 10.59 -26.29 -19.29
C ARG A 91 11.33 -27.62 -19.28
N PRO A 92 10.80 -28.70 -19.89
CA PRO A 92 11.49 -29.97 -19.93
C PRO A 92 12.88 -29.76 -20.55
N ALA A 93 13.90 -30.31 -19.90
CA ALA A 93 15.27 -30.27 -20.39
C ALA A 93 15.28 -30.93 -21.78
N ALA A 94 15.76 -30.19 -22.79
CA ALA A 94 15.90 -30.73 -24.13
C ALA A 94 16.81 -31.97 -24.04
N ALA A 95 16.27 -33.13 -24.44
CA ALA A 95 17.05 -34.35 -24.53
C ALA A 95 18.22 -34.10 -25.48
N GLN A 96 19.44 -34.12 -24.94
CA GLN A 96 20.65 -34.16 -25.73
C GLN A 96 20.61 -35.50 -26.48
N ARG A 97 20.37 -35.44 -27.80
CA ARG A 97 20.48 -36.60 -28.67
C ARG A 97 21.96 -36.92 -28.89
N PRO A 98 22.31 -38.22 -28.97
CA PRO A 98 23.68 -38.72 -28.98
C PRO A 98 24.50 -38.26 -30.18
#